data_AF-A0A7Y7A0E8-F1
#
_entry.id   AF-A0A7Y7A0E8-F1
#
_cell.length_a   1.000
_cell.length_b   1.000
_cell.length_c   1.000
_cell.angle_alpha   90.00
_cell.angle_beta   90.00
_cell.angle_gamma   90.00
#
_symmetry.space_group_name_H-M   'P 1'
#
loop_
_entity.id
_entity.type
_entity.pdbx_description
1 polymer ?
#
loop_
_entity_poly.entity_id
_entity_poly.type
_entity_poly.pdbx_seq_one_letter_code
_entity_poly.pdbx_strand_id
1 'polypeptide(L)'
;MLSSWFPSTALAQSCLAPEKPYLPTAASEVRHYADLLRQDFENYLSEVSRYFACLDEERARAYREAQEVTQQYQRFIEIVSE
;
A
#
# COMPACT_ATOMS: atom_id res chain seq x y z
N MET A 1 12.69 26.84 26.04
CA MET A 1 12.77 26.22 24.71
C MET A 1 11.38 25.68 24.41
N LEU A 2 10.71 26.23 23.39
CA LEU A 2 9.33 25.88 23.05
C LEU A 2 9.32 24.50 22.38
N SER A 3 8.82 23.50 23.09
CA SER A 3 8.56 22.17 22.54
C SER A 3 7.37 22.25 21.60
N SER A 4 7.62 22.23 20.29
CA SER A 4 6.59 22.18 19.27
C SER A 4 6.00 20.77 19.21
N TRP A 5 4.85 20.56 19.88
CA TRP A 5 3.95 19.45 19.58
C TRP A 5 3.26 19.73 18.25
N PHE A 6 3.89 19.35 17.13
CA PHE A 6 3.14 19.18 15.90
C PHE A 6 2.53 17.78 15.93
N PRO A 7 1.19 17.63 15.95
CA PRO A 7 0.58 16.34 15.72
C PRO A 7 0.93 15.91 14.29
N SER A 8 1.66 14.80 14.15
CA SER A 8 1.86 14.17 12.85
C SER A 8 0.51 13.67 12.35
N THR A 9 -0.09 14.40 11.40
CA THR A 9 -1.24 13.90 10.66
C THR A 9 -0.77 12.79 9.71
N ALA A 10 -0.90 11.54 10.12
CA ALA A 10 -0.64 10.40 9.24
C ALA A 10 -1.75 10.29 8.19
N LEU A 11 -1.51 10.83 6.98
CA LEU A 11 -2.38 10.60 5.83
C LEU A 11 -2.03 9.27 5.19
N ALA A 12 -2.78 8.20 5.47
CA ALA A 12 -2.57 6.90 4.81
C ALA A 12 -2.69 7.05 3.29
N GLN A 13 -1.76 6.47 2.54
CA GLN A 13 -1.81 6.47 1.08
C GLN A 13 -2.87 5.43 0.66
N SER A 14 -3.80 5.81 -0.20
CA SER A 14 -4.83 4.88 -0.68
C SER A 14 -4.25 3.97 -1.76
N CYS A 15 -3.81 2.78 -1.40
CA CYS A 15 -3.38 1.77 -2.36
C CYS A 15 -4.61 1.05 -2.93
N LEU A 16 -4.97 1.34 -4.18
CA LEU A 16 -6.11 0.73 -4.85
C LEU A 16 -5.66 -0.48 -5.68
N ALA A 17 -6.27 -1.63 -5.45
CA ALA A 17 -6.01 -2.81 -6.25
C ALA A 17 -6.61 -2.64 -7.66
N PRO A 18 -5.87 -2.99 -8.74
CA PRO A 18 -6.43 -2.99 -10.08
C PRO A 18 -7.45 -4.13 -10.26
N GLU A 19 -8.38 -3.94 -11.19
CA GLU A 19 -9.32 -4.98 -11.59
C GLU A 19 -8.61 -6.09 -12.36
N LYS A 20 -8.97 -7.35 -12.10
CA LYS A 20 -8.38 -8.49 -12.81
C LYS A 20 -8.89 -8.52 -14.25
N PRO A 21 -8.01 -8.75 -15.24
CA PRO A 21 -8.45 -8.87 -16.63
C PRO A 21 -9.31 -10.14 -16.80
N TYR A 22 -10.31 -10.05 -17.66
CA TYR A 22 -11.15 -11.19 -18.02
C TYR A 22 -10.44 -12.04 -19.08
N LEU A 23 -10.52 -13.36 -18.94
CA LEU A 23 -10.06 -14.31 -19.95
C LEU A 23 -11.21 -15.24 -20.35
N PRO A 24 -11.67 -15.19 -21.62
CA PRO A 24 -12.70 -16.10 -22.09
C PRO A 24 -12.27 -17.58 -22.01
N THR A 25 -13.23 -18.48 -21.82
CA THR A 25 -12.96 -19.93 -21.77
C THR A 25 -12.82 -20.55 -23.15
N ALA A 26 -13.47 -19.99 -24.18
CA ALA A 26 -13.45 -20.52 -25.53
C ALA A 26 -12.15 -20.11 -26.26
N ALA A 27 -11.37 -21.09 -26.71
CA ALA A 27 -10.11 -20.82 -27.41
C ALA A 27 -10.29 -20.00 -28.70
N SER A 28 -11.44 -20.11 -29.37
CA SER A 28 -11.78 -19.27 -30.53
C SER A 28 -11.89 -17.79 -30.15
N GLU A 29 -12.51 -17.49 -29.01
CA GLU A 29 -12.65 -16.12 -28.50
C GLU A 29 -11.31 -15.56 -28.05
N VAL A 30 -10.49 -16.37 -27.37
CA VAL A 30 -9.12 -15.98 -26.99
C VAL A 30 -8.28 -15.60 -28.21
N ARG A 31 -8.35 -16.40 -29.29
CA ARG A 31 -7.62 -16.09 -30.54
C ARG A 31 -8.19 -14.87 -31.24
N HIS A 32 -9.52 -14.72 -31.26
CA HIS A 32 -10.19 -13.60 -31.92
C HIS A 32 -9.86 -12.26 -31.24
N TYR A 33 -9.76 -12.25 -29.91
CA TYR A 33 -9.47 -11.04 -29.12
C TYR A 33 -8.02 -10.99 -28.59
N ALA A 34 -7.08 -11.73 -29.19
CA ALA A 34 -5.74 -11.93 -28.63
C ALA A 34 -4.98 -10.63 -28.34
N ASP A 35 -5.11 -9.63 -29.20
CA ASP A 35 -4.41 -8.34 -29.03
C ASP A 35 -5.04 -7.50 -27.91
N LEU A 36 -6.37 -7.48 -27.81
CA LEU A 36 -7.10 -6.82 -26.72
C LEU A 36 -6.77 -7.47 -25.37
N LEU A 37 -6.85 -8.81 -25.31
CA LEU A 37 -6.52 -9.56 -24.11
C LEU A 37 -5.06 -9.33 -23.70
N ARG A 38 -4.12 -9.30 -24.66
CA ARG A 38 -2.71 -8.99 -24.34
C ARG A 38 -2.59 -7.62 -23.67
N GLN A 39 -3.22 -6.60 -24.23
CA GLN A 39 -3.20 -5.25 -23.68
C GLN A 39 -3.79 -5.20 -22.27
N ASP A 40 -4.93 -5.83 -22.03
CA ASP A 40 -5.58 -5.85 -20.71
C ASP A 40 -4.68 -6.51 -19.65
N PHE A 41 -4.02 -7.62 -20.01
CA PHE A 41 -3.09 -8.29 -19.11
C PHE A 41 -1.83 -7.46 -18.85
N GLU A 42 -1.24 -6.84 -19.88
CA GLU A 42 -0.07 -5.96 -19.72
C GLU A 42 -0.38 -4.75 -18.84
N ASN A 43 -1.55 -4.13 -19.03
CA ASN A 43 -2.04 -3.03 -18.20
C ASN A 43 -2.19 -3.47 -16.74
N TYR A 44 -2.86 -4.61 -16.49
CA TYR A 44 -3.00 -5.16 -15.14
C TYR A 44 -1.64 -5.41 -14.48
N LEU A 45 -0.69 -6.02 -15.20
CA LEU A 45 0.65 -6.33 -14.67
C LEU A 45 1.44 -5.06 -14.30
N SER A 46 1.29 -3.99 -15.07
CA SER A 46 1.87 -2.69 -14.74
C SER A 46 1.22 -2.09 -13.49
N GLU A 47 -0.12 -2.03 -13.46
CA GLU A 47 -0.86 -1.42 -12.36
C GLU A 47 -0.72 -2.20 -11.04
N VAL A 48 -0.68 -3.55 -11.08
CA VAL A 48 -0.48 -4.35 -9.85
C VAL A 48 0.92 -4.17 -9.28
N SER A 49 1.91 -3.91 -10.14
CA SER A 49 3.27 -3.59 -9.67
C SER A 49 3.29 -2.25 -8.92
N ARG A 50 2.58 -1.24 -9.41
CA ARG A 50 2.41 0.06 -8.73
C ARG A 50 1.64 -0.09 -7.42
N TYR A 51 0.61 -0.92 -7.41
CA TYR A 51 -0.16 -1.24 -6.21
C TYR A 51 0.72 -1.87 -5.13
N PHE A 52 1.56 -2.84 -5.47
CA PHE A 52 2.49 -3.44 -4.51
C PHE A 52 3.51 -2.44 -3.96
N ALA A 53 4.09 -1.60 -4.82
CA ALA A 53 5.01 -0.55 -4.37
C ALA A 53 4.33 0.39 -3.35
N CYS A 54 3.09 0.80 -3.60
CA CYS A 54 2.31 1.59 -2.65
C CYS A 54 2.11 0.87 -1.31
N LEU A 55 1.74 -0.42 -1.33
CA LEU A 55 1.53 -1.19 -0.11
C LEU A 55 2.82 -1.32 0.71
N ASP A 56 3.97 -1.50 0.05
CA ASP A 56 5.26 -1.60 0.72
C ASP A 56 5.68 -0.27 1.36
N GLU A 57 5.42 0.86 0.70
CA GLU A 57 5.62 2.20 1.27
C GLU A 57 4.74 2.43 2.51
N GLU A 58 3.46 2.09 2.43
CA GLU A 58 2.53 2.23 3.55
C GLU A 58 2.91 1.34 4.73
N ARG A 59 3.32 0.11 4.45
CA ARG A 59 3.82 -0.81 5.46
C ARG A 59 5.06 -0.24 6.14
N ALA A 60 6.02 0.27 5.37
CA ALA A 60 7.25 0.85 5.91
C ALA A 60 6.95 2.09 6.79
N ARG A 61 6.01 2.95 6.36
CA ARG A 61 5.56 4.10 7.14
C ARG A 61 4.89 3.66 8.45
N ALA A 62 3.94 2.73 8.40
CA ALA A 62 3.24 2.23 9.59
C ALA A 62 4.20 1.60 10.60
N TYR A 63 5.24 0.89 10.14
CA TYR A 63 6.27 0.36 11.04
C TYR A 63 7.05 1.46 11.77
N ARG A 64 7.44 2.54 11.08
CA ARG A 64 8.15 3.66 11.72
C ARG A 64 7.28 4.34 12.78
N GLU A 65 6.02 4.61 12.44
CA GLU A 65 5.06 5.21 13.37
C GLU A 65 4.86 4.33 14.61
N ALA A 66 4.66 3.02 14.42
CA ALA A 66 4.54 2.08 15.52
C ALA A 66 5.79 2.04 16.42
N GLN A 67 6.99 2.12 15.84
CA GLN A 67 8.24 2.19 16.60
C GLN A 67 8.32 3.48 17.43
N GLU A 68 8.03 4.64 16.83
CA GLU A 68 8.03 5.94 17.51
C GLU A 68 7.04 5.96 18.68
N VAL A 69 5.80 5.51 18.45
CA VAL A 69 4.75 5.45 19.48
C VAL A 69 5.13 4.46 20.58
N THR A 70 5.73 3.32 20.25
CA THR A 70 6.21 2.36 21.26
C THR A 70 7.27 2.98 22.15
N GLN A 71 8.24 3.70 21.59
CA GLN A 71 9.28 4.38 22.37
C GLN A 71 8.69 5.48 23.27
N GLN A 72 7.71 6.23 22.77
CA GLN A 72 6.98 7.22 23.57
C GLN A 72 6.26 6.55 24.75
N TYR A 73 5.62 5.41 24.51
CA TYR A 73 4.94 4.64 25.56
C TYR A 73 5.90 4.10 26.61
N GLN A 74 7.07 3.58 26.22
CA GLN A 74 8.08 3.12 27.19
C GLN A 74 8.53 4.25 28.12
N ARG A 75 8.84 5.44 27.57
CA ARG A 75 9.19 6.61 28.39
C ARG A 75 8.05 7.04 29.33
N PHE A 76 6.81 6.97 28.84
CA PHE A 76 5.65 7.26 29.68
C PHE A 76 5.58 6.31 30.88
N ILE A 77 5.76 5.00 30.64
CA ILE A 77 5.76 4.00 31.71
C ILE A 77 6.89 4.24 32.72
N GLU A 78 8.11 4.54 32.26
CA GLU A 78 9.23 4.88 33.14
C GLU A 78 8.86 6.01 34.10
N ILE A 79 8.32 7.12 33.58
CA ILE A 79 7.95 8.31 34.36
C ILE A 79 6.84 8.04 35.38
N VAL A 80 5.83 7.23 35.04
CA VAL A 80 4.70 6.97 35.96
C VAL A 80 4.96 5.84 36.95
N SER A 81 6.08 5.13 36.79
CA SER A 81 6.50 4.02 37.67
C SER A 81 7.48 4.44 38.78
N GLU A 82 7.96 5.69 38.75
CA GLU A 82 8.69 6.36 39.85
C GLU A 82 7.73 6.95 40.89
#